data_AF-A0ABC9WM55-F1
#
_entry.id   AF-A0ABC9WM55-F1
#
_cell.length_a   1.000
_cell.length_b   1.000
_cell.length_c   1.000
_cell.angle_alpha   90.00
_cell.angle_beta   90.00
_cell.angle_gamma   90.00
#
_symmetry.space_group_name_H-M   'P 1'
#
loop_
_entity.id
_entity.type
_entity.pdbx_description
1 polymer ?
#
loop_
_entity_poly.entity_id
_entity_poly.type
_entity_poly.pdbx_seq_one_letter_code
_entity_poly.pdbx_strand_id
1 'polypeptide(L)'
;MFRWLEVLEKEFDKAFVDVDLLLGEIDPDQADITYEGRQKMTSLSSCFAQLCHKAQTVSQINHKLEAQLVDLKSELTETQAEKAVLEKEVHDQLLQLHAVQLQLHAKTGQSVDSGAIKAKLVSMVA
;
A
#
# COMPACT_ATOMS: atom_id res chain seq x y z
N MET A 1 3.70 19.23 12.64
CA MET A 1 4.73 19.87 11.81
C MET A 1 6.01 19.05 11.96
N PHE A 2 6.78 18.87 10.89
CA PHE A 2 7.92 17.94 10.91
C PHE A 2 9.07 18.57 11.68
N ARG A 3 9.47 17.96 12.80
CA ARG A 3 10.55 18.49 13.65
C ARG A 3 11.84 18.78 12.87
N TRP A 4 12.18 17.95 11.88
CA TRP A 4 13.36 18.18 11.04
C TRP A 4 13.23 19.43 10.18
N LEU A 5 12.03 19.68 9.63
CA LEU A 5 11.77 20.83 8.76
C LEU A 5 11.75 22.12 9.58
N GLU A 6 11.18 22.10 10.79
CA GLU A 6 11.22 23.24 11.72
C GLU A 6 12.65 23.65 12.10
N VAL A 7 13.54 22.67 12.29
CA VAL A 7 14.97 22.94 12.58
C VAL A 7 15.63 23.59 11.36
N LEU A 8 15.39 23.06 10.17
CA LEU A 8 15.93 23.60 8.91
C LEU A 8 15.42 25.01 8.62
N GLU A 9 14.13 25.29 8.83
CA GLU A 9 13.56 26.64 8.67
C GLU A 9 14.25 27.63 9.62
N LYS A 10 14.46 27.26 10.89
CA LYS A 10 15.17 28.12 11.86
C LYS A 10 16.63 28.36 11.49
N GLU A 11 17.34 27.34 11.02
CA GLU A 11 18.72 27.48 10.57
C GLU A 11 18.82 28.37 9.33
N PHE A 12 17.89 28.21 8.38
CA PHE A 12 17.78 29.06 7.20
C PHE A 12 17.51 30.52 7.57
N ASP A 13 16.51 30.78 8.42
CA ASP A 13 16.15 32.14 8.85
C ASP A 13 17.32 32.84 9.55
N LYS A 14 18.04 32.12 10.41
CA LYS A 14 19.24 32.66 11.08
C LYS A 14 20.32 33.03 10.05
N ALA A 15 20.66 32.10 9.16
CA ALA A 15 21.66 32.36 8.12
C ALA A 15 21.23 33.50 7.19
N PHE A 16 19.94 33.62 6.89
CA PHE A 16 19.39 34.70 6.08
C PHE A 16 19.60 36.06 6.75
N VAL A 17 19.30 36.18 8.05
CA VAL A 17 19.55 37.41 8.82
C VAL A 17 21.04 37.73 8.86
N ASP A 18 21.90 36.74 9.13
CA ASP A 18 23.35 36.94 9.20
C ASP A 18 23.91 37.46 7.87
N VAL A 19 23.42 36.95 6.72
CA VAL A 19 23.83 37.44 5.39
C VAL A 19 23.29 38.85 5.15
N ASP A 20 22.06 39.17 5.55
CA ASP A 20 21.50 40.52 5.36
C ASP A 20 22.27 41.60 6.13
N LEU A 21 22.74 41.25 7.34
CA LEU A 21 23.62 42.10 8.15
C LEU A 21 24.95 42.35 7.44
N LEU A 22 25.60 41.31 6.93
CA LEU A 22 26.86 41.45 6.18
C LEU A 22 26.70 42.32 4.93
N LEU A 23 25.58 42.21 4.21
CA LEU A 23 25.27 43.08 3.06
C LEU A 23 25.06 44.55 3.49
N GLY A 24 24.59 44.78 4.73
CA GLY A 24 24.44 46.12 5.30
C GLY A 24 25.76 46.81 5.67
N GLU A 25 26.85 46.05 5.81
CA GLU A 25 28.19 46.58 6.13
C GLU A 25 29.00 47.00 4.89
N ILE A 26 28.49 46.72 3.68
CA ILE A 26 29.14 47.10 2.42
C ILE A 26 29.14 48.63 2.26
N ASP A 27 30.25 49.15 1.72
CA ASP A 27 30.44 50.58 1.44
C ASP A 27 29.27 51.15 0.61
N PRO A 28 28.68 52.31 1.00
CA PRO A 28 27.64 52.97 0.22
C PRO A 28 27.99 53.22 -1.26
N ASP A 29 29.26 53.43 -1.58
CA ASP A 29 29.74 53.62 -2.95
C ASP A 29 29.65 52.32 -3.79
N GLN A 30 29.35 51.17 -3.16
CA GLN A 30 29.14 49.85 -3.76
C GLN A 30 27.70 49.35 -3.61
N ALA A 31 26.72 50.25 -3.49
CA ALA A 31 25.30 49.92 -3.25
C ALA A 31 24.69 48.89 -4.24
N ASP A 32 25.19 48.82 -5.48
CA ASP A 32 24.73 47.86 -6.48
C ASP A 32 24.94 46.40 -6.02
N ILE A 33 26.05 46.12 -5.31
CA ILE A 33 26.37 44.79 -4.76
C ILE A 33 25.34 44.42 -3.69
N THR A 34 25.02 45.36 -2.79
CA THR A 34 24.01 45.17 -1.75
C THR A 34 22.63 44.90 -2.35
N TYR A 35 22.26 45.64 -3.39
CA TYR A 35 20.97 45.46 -4.08
C TYR A 35 20.89 44.08 -4.76
N GLU A 36 21.91 43.71 -5.54
CA GLU A 36 21.95 42.39 -6.21
C GLU A 36 21.95 41.24 -5.19
N GLY A 37 22.69 41.40 -4.08
CA GLY A 37 22.71 40.44 -2.97
C GLY A 37 21.32 40.21 -2.37
N ARG A 38 20.61 41.29 -2.01
CA ARG A 38 19.25 41.21 -1.46
C ARG A 38 18.24 40.62 -2.46
N GLN A 39 18.40 40.91 -3.75
CA GLN A 39 17.55 40.33 -4.80
C GLN A 39 17.75 38.80 -4.90
N LYS A 40 19.00 38.33 -4.86
CA LYS A 40 19.32 36.89 -4.86
C LYS A 40 18.83 36.21 -3.58
N MET A 41 19.00 36.84 -2.42
CA MET A 41 18.47 36.34 -1.15
C MET A 41 16.95 36.17 -1.19
N THR A 42 16.22 37.17 -1.70
CA THR A 42 14.77 37.09 -1.88
C THR A 42 14.39 35.88 -2.75
N SER A 43 15.13 35.65 -3.84
CA SER A 43 14.93 34.50 -4.71
C SER A 43 15.20 33.17 -3.98
N LEU A 44 16.27 33.09 -3.20
CA LEU A 44 16.60 31.91 -2.39
C LEU A 44 15.52 31.61 -1.34
N SER A 45 15.03 32.63 -0.63
CA SER A 45 13.95 32.49 0.34
C SER A 45 12.66 31.99 -0.31
N SER A 46 12.28 32.52 -1.48
CA SER A 46 11.15 32.02 -2.25
C SER A 46 11.31 30.54 -2.66
N CYS A 47 12.48 30.17 -3.19
CA CYS A 47 12.78 28.78 -3.54
C CYS A 47 12.71 27.84 -2.33
N PHE A 48 13.26 28.27 -1.19
CA PHE A 48 13.23 27.49 0.06
C PHE A 48 11.82 27.33 0.60
N ALA A 49 10.99 28.38 0.61
CA ALA A 49 9.60 28.30 1.02
C ALA A 49 8.80 27.30 0.16
N GLN A 50 9.02 27.32 -1.17
CA GLN A 50 8.40 26.36 -2.09
C GLN A 50 8.87 24.92 -1.82
N LEU A 51 10.16 24.73 -1.52
CA LEU A 51 10.71 23.43 -1.15
C LEU A 51 10.07 22.92 0.15
N CYS A 52 9.94 23.77 1.18
CA CYS A 52 9.29 23.43 2.44
C CYS A 52 7.85 22.99 2.22
N HIS A 53 7.07 23.75 1.44
CA HIS A 53 5.70 23.39 1.11
C HIS A 53 5.63 22.03 0.39
N LYS A 54 6.47 21.79 -0.62
CA LYS A 54 6.51 20.51 -1.36
C LYS A 54 6.89 19.34 -0.45
N ALA A 55 7.89 19.51 0.42
CA ALA A 55 8.30 18.49 1.37
C ALA A 55 7.17 18.15 2.35
N GLN A 56 6.46 19.16 2.87
CA GLN A 56 5.29 18.96 3.72
C GLN A 56 4.18 18.20 2.99
N THR A 57 3.84 18.60 1.76
CA THR A 57 2.83 17.92 0.94
C THR A 57 3.18 16.45 0.68
N VAL A 58 4.42 16.17 0.24
CA VAL A 58 4.88 14.79 -0.01
C VAL A 58 4.77 13.96 1.26
N SER A 59 5.21 14.48 2.39
CA SER A 59 5.19 13.74 3.65
C SER A 59 3.77 13.51 4.16
N GLN A 60 2.85 14.46 4.00
CA GLN A 60 1.42 14.26 4.32
C GLN A 60 0.78 13.18 3.45
N ILE A 61 1.07 13.18 2.14
CA ILE A 61 0.59 12.16 1.22
C ILE A 61 1.14 10.78 1.61
N ASN A 62 2.43 10.70 1.95
CA ASN A 62 3.04 9.45 2.38
C ASN A 62 2.36 8.86 3.60
N HIS A 63 2.09 9.65 4.65
CA HIS A 63 1.36 9.16 5.83
C HIS A 63 -0.04 8.64 5.46
N LYS A 64 -0.74 9.31 4.55
CA LYS A 64 -2.05 8.86 4.06
C LYS A 64 -1.95 7.53 3.32
N LEU A 65 -0.95 7.37 2.45
CA LEU A 65 -0.72 6.14 1.71
C LEU A 65 -0.30 4.99 2.62
N GLU A 66 0.53 5.26 3.63
CA GLU A 66 0.92 4.27 4.64
C GLU A 66 -0.28 3.76 5.43
N ALA A 67 -1.18 4.64 5.86
CA ALA A 67 -2.42 4.26 6.53
C ALA A 67 -3.31 3.37 5.63
N GLN A 68 -3.56 3.82 4.39
CA GLN A 68 -4.35 3.05 3.43
C GLN A 68 -3.74 1.66 3.14
N LEU A 69 -2.42 1.57 3.08
CA LEU A 69 -1.71 0.32 2.84
C LEU A 69 -1.83 -0.63 4.03
N VAL A 70 -1.83 -0.13 5.26
CA VAL A 70 -2.09 -0.93 6.46
C VAL A 70 -3.54 -1.45 6.45
N ASP A 71 -4.51 -0.60 6.17
CA ASP A 71 -5.93 -0.96 6.13
C ASP A 71 -6.19 -2.07 5.09
N LEU A 72 -5.72 -1.86 3.85
CA LEU A 72 -5.87 -2.85 2.77
C LEU A 72 -5.20 -4.19 3.08
N LYS A 73 -4.07 -4.19 3.79
CA LYS A 73 -3.42 -5.43 4.23
C LYS A 73 -4.27 -6.18 5.26
N SER A 74 -4.95 -5.47 6.16
CA SER A 74 -5.88 -6.08 7.12
C SER A 74 -7.05 -6.72 6.39
N GLU A 75 -7.72 -5.96 5.53
CA GLU A 75 -8.86 -6.43 4.73
C GLU A 75 -8.50 -7.66 3.87
N LEU A 76 -7.32 -7.64 3.23
CA LEU A 76 -6.84 -8.77 2.45
C LEU A 76 -6.63 -10.02 3.32
N THR A 77 -6.05 -9.84 4.51
CA THR A 77 -5.79 -10.95 5.44
C THR A 77 -7.09 -11.57 5.92
N GLU A 78 -8.08 -10.73 6.28
CA GLU A 78 -9.41 -11.16 6.69
C GLU A 78 -10.11 -11.92 5.56
N THR A 79 -10.13 -11.36 4.35
CA THR A 79 -10.73 -11.99 3.17
C THR A 79 -10.08 -13.34 2.85
N GLN A 80 -8.75 -13.43 2.98
CA GLN A 80 -8.02 -14.69 2.76
C GLN A 80 -8.38 -15.76 3.80
N ALA A 81 -8.53 -15.36 5.06
CA ALA A 81 -8.94 -16.27 6.13
C ALA A 81 -10.38 -16.78 5.91
N GLU A 82 -11.32 -15.89 5.58
CA GLU A 82 -12.70 -16.25 5.26
C GLU A 82 -12.77 -17.21 4.07
N LYS A 83 -12.02 -16.90 3.01
CA LYS A 83 -11.92 -17.78 1.84
C LYS A 83 -11.44 -19.18 2.22
N ALA A 84 -10.39 -19.29 3.04
CA ALA A 84 -9.84 -20.59 3.44
C ALA A 84 -10.86 -21.42 4.25
N VAL A 85 -11.64 -20.77 5.10
CA VAL A 85 -12.74 -21.43 5.84
C VAL A 85 -13.82 -21.91 4.88
N LEU A 86 -14.29 -21.06 3.97
CA LEU A 86 -15.32 -21.42 2.99
C LEU A 86 -14.87 -22.54 2.05
N GLU A 87 -13.63 -22.53 1.59
CA GLU A 87 -13.07 -23.60 0.76
C GLU A 87 -13.09 -24.95 1.50
N LYS A 88 -12.78 -24.95 2.79
CA LYS A 88 -12.88 -26.15 3.63
C LYS A 88 -14.33 -26.61 3.81
N GLU A 89 -15.24 -25.69 4.10
CA GLU A 89 -16.67 -26.02 4.26
C GLU A 89 -17.26 -26.63 2.97
N VAL A 90 -16.93 -26.07 1.81
CA VAL A 90 -17.33 -26.61 0.50
C VAL A 90 -16.78 -28.02 0.31
N HIS A 91 -15.51 -28.25 0.67
CA HIS A 91 -14.91 -29.57 0.58
C HIS A 91 -15.60 -30.59 1.49
N ASP A 92 -15.85 -30.23 2.75
CA ASP A 92 -16.52 -31.08 3.73
C ASP A 92 -17.96 -31.40 3.30
N GLN A 93 -18.69 -30.42 2.76
CA GLN A 93 -20.04 -30.63 2.21
C GLN A 93 -20.04 -31.54 0.98
N LEU A 94 -19.05 -31.43 0.09
CA LEU A 94 -18.90 -32.35 -1.06
C LEU A 94 -18.67 -33.80 -0.59
N LEU A 95 -17.83 -34.01 0.43
CA LEU A 95 -17.61 -35.32 1.02
C LEU A 95 -18.90 -35.88 1.65
N GLN A 96 -19.64 -35.06 2.39
CA GLN A 96 -20.93 -35.45 2.97
C GLN A 96 -21.96 -35.82 1.90
N LEU A 97 -22.05 -35.03 0.82
CA LEU A 97 -22.93 -35.32 -0.31
C LEU A 97 -22.60 -36.67 -0.94
N HIS A 98 -21.31 -36.94 -1.20
CA HIS A 98 -20.87 -38.20 -1.77
C HIS A 98 -21.17 -39.39 -0.85
N ALA A 99 -20.98 -39.23 0.47
CA ALA A 99 -21.35 -40.25 1.45
C ALA A 99 -22.85 -40.56 1.43
N VAL A 100 -23.71 -39.53 1.35
CA VAL A 100 -25.17 -39.70 1.25
C VAL A 100 -25.56 -40.36 -0.08
N GLN A 101 -24.94 -39.98 -1.19
CA GLN A 101 -25.17 -40.60 -2.50
C GLN A 101 -24.85 -42.10 -2.47
N LEU A 102 -23.71 -42.51 -1.90
CA LEU A 102 -23.36 -43.93 -1.72
C LEU A 102 -24.38 -44.67 -0.85
N GLN A 103 -24.81 -44.06 0.27
CA GLN A 103 -25.84 -44.65 1.14
C GLN A 103 -27.19 -44.80 0.41
N LEU A 104 -27.57 -43.81 -0.41
CA LEU A 104 -28.78 -43.87 -1.21
C LEU A 104 -28.69 -44.99 -2.24
N HIS A 105 -27.59 -45.08 -3.01
CA HIS A 105 -27.35 -46.16 -3.97
C HIS A 105 -27.41 -47.55 -3.35
N ALA A 106 -26.83 -47.72 -2.15
CA ALA A 106 -26.92 -48.97 -1.40
C ALA A 106 -28.37 -49.32 -1.00
N LYS A 107 -29.20 -48.32 -0.68
CA LYS A 107 -30.61 -48.49 -0.28
C LYS A 107 -31.58 -48.63 -1.44
N THR A 108 -31.33 -47.99 -2.58
CA THR A 108 -32.21 -48.03 -3.77
C THR A 108 -32.00 -49.27 -4.63
N GLY A 109 -31.15 -50.22 -4.21
CA GLY A 109 -31.06 -51.54 -4.81
C GLY A 109 -30.42 -51.60 -6.20
N GLN A 110 -29.88 -50.49 -6.71
CA GLN A 110 -28.93 -50.53 -7.82
C GLN A 110 -27.56 -51.00 -7.30
N SER A 111 -27.50 -52.22 -6.75
CA SER A 111 -26.25 -52.95 -6.79
C SER A 111 -26.00 -53.23 -8.26
N VAL A 112 -25.19 -52.39 -8.90
CA VAL A 112 -24.58 -52.82 -10.15
C VAL A 112 -23.67 -53.97 -9.74
N ASP A 113 -24.22 -55.18 -9.81
CA ASP A 113 -23.51 -56.40 -9.44
C ASP A 113 -22.23 -56.40 -10.25
N SER A 114 -21.09 -56.42 -9.56
CA SER A 114 -19.78 -56.44 -10.23
C SER A 114 -19.68 -57.66 -11.16
N GLY A 115 -20.45 -58.73 -10.89
CA GLY A 115 -20.69 -59.85 -11.80
C GLY A 115 -21.40 -59.44 -13.10
N ALA A 116 -22.50 -58.68 -13.02
CA ALA A 116 -23.21 -58.14 -14.18
C ALA A 116 -22.37 -57.15 -15.02
N ILE A 117 -21.54 -56.31 -14.39
CA ILE A 117 -20.59 -55.43 -15.11
C ILE A 117 -19.55 -56.26 -15.85
N LYS A 118 -18.97 -57.26 -15.17
CA LYS A 118 -17.96 -58.16 -15.74
C LYS A 118 -18.53 -58.96 -16.92
N ALA A 119 -19.75 -59.48 -16.80
CA ALA A 119 -20.43 -60.19 -17.88
C ALA A 119 -20.65 -59.30 -19.11
N LYS A 120 -21.06 -58.03 -18.91
CA LYS A 120 -21.30 -57.07 -19.99
C LYS A 120 -20.00 -56.62 -20.69
N LEU A 121 -18.90 -56.48 -19.94
CA LEU A 121 -17.58 -56.20 -20.52
C LEU A 121 -17.06 -57.38 -21.35
N VAL A 122 -17.19 -58.61 -20.86
CA VAL A 122 -16.76 -59.81 -21.57
C VAL A 122 -17.58 -60.01 -22.86
N SER A 123 -18.89 -59.70 -22.86
CA SER A 123 -19.73 -59.79 -24.06
C SER A 123 -19.49 -58.69 -25.09
N MET A 124 -18.77 -57.62 -24.76
CA MET A 124 -18.40 -56.55 -25.71
C MET A 124 -17.05 -56.80 -26.40
N VAL A 125 -16.28 -57.77 -25.91
CA VAL A 125 -14.92 -58.10 -26.41
C VAL A 125 -14.91 -59.44 -27.18
N ALA A 126 -16.01 -60.19 -27.17
CA ALA A 126 -16.23 -61.38 -27.98
C ALA A 126 -17.11 -61.07 -29.19
#